data_AF-A0A1Y3SF62-F1
#
_entry.id   AF-A0A1Y3SF62-F1
#
_cell.length_a   1.000
_cell.length_b   1.000
_cell.length_c   1.000
_cell.angle_alpha   90.00
_cell.angle_beta   90.00
_cell.angle_gamma   90.00
#
_symmetry.space_group_name_H-M   'P 1'
#
loop_
_entity.id
_entity.type
_entity.pdbx_description
1 polymer ?
#
loop_
_entity_poly.entity_id
_entity_poly.type
_entity_poly.pdbx_seq_one_letter_code
_entity_poly.pdbx_strand_id
1 'polypeptide(L)'
;MNDYMKALHQRFFRKPNLTELEKEIETARQEVRDCLDKVQRRRLMDLVDGQALLREAISLASFTAGFKLAWGITKELEADDLYSSQEETEYICHHIQKED
;
A
#
# COMPACT_ATOMS: atom_id res chain seq x y z
N MET A 1 0.49 -20.00 -7.72
CA MET A 1 0.16 -19.29 -6.46
C MET A 1 0.53 -17.80 -6.51
N ASN A 2 1.54 -17.40 -7.31
CA ASN A 2 1.92 -15.98 -7.47
C ASN A 2 0.92 -15.17 -8.34
N ASP A 3 0.26 -15.79 -9.31
CA ASP A 3 -0.59 -15.07 -10.29
C ASP A 3 -1.88 -14.50 -9.69
N TYR A 4 -2.51 -15.24 -8.76
CA TYR A 4 -3.73 -14.78 -8.09
C TYR A 4 -3.49 -13.55 -7.21
N MET A 5 -2.42 -13.55 -6.39
CA MET A 5 -2.05 -12.40 -5.56
C MET A 5 -1.68 -11.19 -6.40
N LYS A 6 -0.98 -11.42 -7.52
CA LYS A 6 -0.65 -10.37 -8.48
C LYS A 6 -1.90 -9.77 -9.14
N ALA A 7 -2.87 -10.60 -9.52
CA ALA A 7 -4.15 -10.15 -10.09
C ALA A 7 -4.98 -9.33 -9.09
N LEU A 8 -5.07 -9.78 -7.83
CA LEU A 8 -5.72 -9.02 -6.76
C LEU A 8 -5.04 -7.67 -6.53
N HIS A 9 -3.72 -7.65 -6.46
CA HIS A 9 -2.97 -6.41 -6.32
C HIS A 9 -3.25 -5.47 -7.50
N GLN A 10 -3.19 -5.93 -8.75
CA GLN A 10 -3.50 -5.10 -9.91
C GLN A 10 -4.94 -4.55 -9.90
N ARG A 11 -5.90 -5.32 -9.40
CA ARG A 11 -7.31 -4.93 -9.33
C ARG A 11 -7.58 -3.86 -8.26
N PHE A 12 -7.01 -4.02 -7.07
CA PHE A 12 -7.32 -3.16 -5.92
C PHE A 12 -6.29 -2.06 -5.67
N PHE A 13 -5.04 -2.25 -6.09
CA PHE A 13 -4.01 -1.24 -5.98
C PHE A 13 -3.92 -0.41 -7.26
N ARG A 14 -4.32 0.86 -7.15
CA ARG A 14 -3.99 1.88 -8.15
C ARG A 14 -2.86 2.74 -7.59
N LYS A 15 -1.69 2.71 -8.25
CA LYS A 15 -0.57 3.57 -7.86
C LYS A 15 -1.04 5.03 -7.89
N PRO A 16 -0.91 5.79 -6.78
CA PRO A 16 -1.25 7.20 -6.78
C PRO A 16 -0.30 7.97 -7.72
N ASN A 17 -0.83 8.99 -8.40
CA ASN A 17 0.02 9.92 -9.15
C ASN A 17 0.71 10.85 -8.15
N LEU A 18 2.02 10.67 -7.99
CA LEU A 18 2.85 11.43 -7.06
C LEU A 18 3.91 12.29 -7.78
N THR A 19 3.78 12.46 -9.10
CA THR A 19 4.81 13.11 -9.93
C THR A 19 5.14 14.53 -9.47
N GLU A 20 4.11 15.29 -9.06
CA GLU A 20 4.29 16.65 -8.52
C GLU A 20 5.08 16.64 -7.21
N LEU A 21 4.68 15.77 -6.27
CA LEU A 21 5.36 15.61 -4.99
C LEU A 21 6.80 15.12 -5.16
N GLU A 22 7.06 14.20 -6.09
CA GLU A 22 8.41 13.74 -6.43
C GLU A 22 9.29 14.91 -6.92
N LYS A 23 8.73 15.81 -7.73
CA LYS A 23 9.42 17.02 -8.22
C LYS A 23 9.69 18.02 -7.09
N GLU A 24 8.72 18.23 -6.20
CA GLU A 24 8.88 19.09 -5.01
C GLU A 24 9.99 18.57 -4.10
N ILE A 25 10.01 17.26 -3.83
CA ILE A 25 11.04 16.62 -3.01
C ILE A 25 12.42 16.80 -3.64
N GLU A 26 12.57 16.61 -4.95
CA GLU A 26 13.87 16.76 -5.60
C GLU A 26 14.33 18.22 -5.61
N THR A 27 13.40 19.17 -5.78
CA THR A 27 13.70 20.61 -5.68
C THR A 27 14.19 20.96 -4.27
N ALA A 28 13.46 20.54 -3.23
CA ALA A 28 13.85 20.76 -1.84
C ALA A 28 15.20 20.09 -1.51
N ARG A 29 15.46 18.89 -2.04
CA ARG A 29 16.73 18.19 -1.88
C ARG A 29 17.90 19.00 -2.46
N GLN A 30 17.70 19.64 -3.61
CA GLN A 30 18.70 20.49 -4.25
C GLN A 30 19.01 21.72 -3.39
N GLU A 31 17.99 22.42 -2.91
CA GLU A 31 18.13 23.59 -2.03
C GLU A 31 18.85 23.24 -0.72
N VAL A 32 18.46 22.12 -0.09
CA VAL A 32 19.11 21.59 1.12
C VAL A 32 20.58 21.27 0.86
N ARG A 33 20.93 20.75 -0.33
CA ARG A 33 22.31 20.44 -0.69
C ARG A 33 23.18 21.69 -0.75
N ASP A 34 22.62 22.78 -1.24
CA ASP A 34 23.35 24.03 -1.47
C ASP A 34 23.46 24.88 -0.19
N CYS A 35 22.49 24.76 0.73
CA CYS A 35 22.46 25.51 1.98
C CYS A 35 23.17 24.84 3.17
N LEU A 36 23.24 23.50 3.22
CA LEU A 36 23.73 22.78 4.41
C LEU A 36 25.14 22.18 4.25
N ASP A 37 25.93 22.23 5.33
CA ASP A 37 27.23 21.57 5.37
C ASP A 37 27.11 20.04 5.41
N LYS A 38 28.26 19.34 5.32
CA LYS A 38 28.29 17.87 5.28
C LYS A 38 27.74 17.19 6.55
N VAL A 39 27.98 17.77 7.72
CA VAL A 39 27.54 17.20 9.01
C VAL A 39 26.05 17.42 9.18
N GLN A 40 25.55 18.61 8.86
CA GLN A 40 24.13 18.94 8.87
C GLN A 40 23.33 18.05 7.91
N ARG A 41 23.83 17.87 6.68
CA ARG A 41 23.19 16.97 5.71
C ARG A 41 23.12 15.52 6.19
N ARG A 42 24.18 15.03 6.85
CA ARG A 42 24.17 13.67 7.43
C ARG A 42 23.09 13.53 8.50
N ARG A 43 23.01 14.46 9.45
CA ARG A 43 21.97 14.44 10.49
C ARG A 43 20.56 14.52 9.92
N LEU A 44 20.35 15.32 8.88
CA LEU A 44 19.07 15.39 8.19
C LEU A 44 18.72 14.07 7.51
N MET A 45 19.68 13.42 6.84
CA MET A 45 19.46 12.09 6.26
C MET A 45 19.11 11.06 7.34
N ASP A 46 19.86 11.02 8.45
CA ASP A 46 19.59 10.11 9.56
C ASP A 46 18.15 10.32 10.13
N LEU A 47 17.69 11.58 10.20
CA LEU A 47 16.33 11.91 10.63
C LEU A 47 15.26 11.46 9.62
N VAL A 48 15.47 11.71 8.33
CA VAL A 48 14.57 11.30 7.24
C VAL A 48 14.46 9.78 7.18
N ASP A 49 15.58 9.07 7.32
CA ASP A 49 15.63 7.61 7.35
C ASP A 49 14.86 7.08 8.57
N GLY A 50 15.08 7.67 9.76
CA GLY A 50 14.31 7.34 10.96
C GLY A 50 12.80 7.56 10.79
N GLN A 51 12.40 8.65 10.14
CA GLN A 51 10.99 8.92 9.84
C GLN A 51 10.40 7.91 8.85
N ALA A 52 11.17 7.50 7.83
CA ALA A 52 10.74 6.48 6.86
C ALA A 52 10.51 5.14 7.54
N LEU A 53 11.47 4.69 8.38
CA LEU A 53 11.34 3.45 9.16
C LEU A 53 10.14 3.47 10.11
N LEU A 54 9.90 4.60 10.78
CA LEU A 54 8.74 4.74 11.67
C LEU A 54 7.42 4.63 10.89
N ARG A 55 7.31 5.30 9.73
CA ARG A 55 6.13 5.22 8.86
C ARG A 55 5.88 3.80 8.35
N GLU A 56 6.94 3.09 7.95
CA GLU A 56 6.84 1.70 7.51
C GLU A 56 6.37 0.77 8.63
N ALA A 57 6.95 0.90 9.83
CA ALA A 57 6.54 0.11 10.99
C ALA A 57 5.06 0.33 11.36
N ILE A 58 4.59 1.59 11.35
CA ILE A 58 3.18 1.92 11.61
C ILE A 58 2.30 1.35 10.49
N SER A 59 2.68 1.53 9.23
CA SER A 59 1.92 1.02 8.07
C SER A 59 1.76 -0.50 8.14
N LEU A 60 2.82 -1.23 8.45
CA LEU A 60 2.79 -2.69 8.62
C LEU A 60 1.90 -3.11 9.80
N ALA A 61 1.99 -2.40 10.93
CA ALA A 61 1.14 -2.67 12.09
C ALA A 61 -0.34 -2.45 11.78
N SER A 62 -0.69 -1.32 11.14
CA SER A 62 -2.05 -1.01 10.72
C SER A 62 -2.58 -2.01 9.70
N PHE A 63 -1.78 -2.38 8.69
CA PHE A 63 -2.15 -3.39 7.70
C PHE A 63 -2.42 -4.74 8.37
N THR A 64 -1.53 -5.19 9.26
CA THR A 64 -1.67 -6.47 9.96
C THR A 64 -2.92 -6.49 10.83
N ALA A 65 -3.22 -5.40 11.54
CA ALA A 65 -4.42 -5.26 12.34
C ALA A 65 -5.68 -5.30 11.46
N GLY A 66 -5.71 -4.53 10.37
CA GLY A 66 -6.81 -4.51 9.42
C GLY A 66 -7.05 -5.86 8.76
N PHE A 67 -5.98 -6.57 8.37
CA PHE A 67 -6.08 -7.92 7.81
C PHE A 67 -6.67 -8.91 8.81
N LYS A 68 -6.19 -8.90 10.07
CA LYS A 68 -6.74 -9.78 11.12
C LYS A 68 -8.22 -9.49 11.37
N LEU A 69 -8.62 -8.22 11.35
CA LEU A 69 -10.01 -7.82 11.51
C LEU A 69 -10.87 -8.32 10.34
N ALA A 70 -10.46 -8.07 9.10
CA ALA A 70 -11.17 -8.54 7.91
C ALA A 70 -11.31 -10.08 7.91
N TRP A 71 -10.25 -10.79 8.27
CA TRP A 71 -10.27 -12.24 8.40
C TRP A 71 -11.23 -12.74 9.49
N GLY A 72 -11.32 -12.03 10.62
CA GLY A 72 -12.30 -12.32 11.67
C GLY A 72 -13.74 -12.17 11.16
N ILE A 73 -14.02 -11.06 10.46
CA ILE A 73 -15.34 -10.80 9.85
C ILE A 73 -15.69 -11.89 8.84
N THR A 74 -14.76 -12.28 7.95
CA THR A 74 -15.01 -13.37 6.98
C THR A 74 -15.41 -14.66 7.67
N LYS A 75 -14.72 -15.04 8.75
CA LYS A 75 -15.04 -16.25 9.52
C LYS A 75 -16.41 -16.18 10.18
N GLU A 76 -16.79 -15.02 10.71
CA GLU A 76 -18.12 -14.82 11.30
C GLU A 76 -19.22 -14.95 10.24
N LEU A 77 -19.01 -14.38 9.04
CA LEU A 77 -19.97 -14.47 7.93
C LEU A 77 -20.11 -15.89 7.36
N GLU A 78 -19.01 -16.67 7.29
CA GLU A 78 -19.04 -18.07 6.87
C GLU A 78 -19.79 -18.97 7.87
N ALA A 79 -19.70 -18.67 9.17
CA ALA A 79 -20.35 -19.46 10.21
C ALA A 79 -21.88 -19.28 10.25
N ASP A 80 -22.40 -18.17 9.72
CA ASP A 80 -23.82 -17.82 9.72
C ASP A 80 -24.57 -18.35 8.48
N ASP A 81 -23.92 -19.14 7.59
CA ASP A 81 -24.48 -19.78 6.37
C ASP A 81 -25.22 -18.82 5.41
N LEU A 82 -24.99 -17.52 5.56
CA LEU A 82 -25.72 -16.43 4.88
C LEU A 82 -24.95 -15.83 3.69
N TYR A 83 -23.71 -16.26 3.42
CA TYR A 83 -22.87 -15.71 2.35
C TYR A 83 -22.41 -16.78 1.35
N SER A 84 -23.18 -17.00 0.28
CA SER A 84 -22.73 -17.77 -0.89
C SER A 84 -21.72 -16.95 -1.69
N SER A 85 -20.44 -17.02 -1.33
CA SER A 85 -19.34 -16.38 -2.07
C SER A 85 -19.24 -16.86 -3.54
N GLN A 86 -19.92 -17.94 -3.90
CA GLN A 86 -19.81 -18.58 -5.20
C GLN A 86 -20.42 -17.72 -6.32
N GLU A 87 -21.57 -17.07 -6.06
CA GLU A 87 -22.27 -16.23 -7.04
C GLU A 87 -21.48 -14.95 -7.40
N GLU A 88 -20.81 -14.32 -6.43
CA GLU A 88 -19.98 -13.13 -6.68
C GLU A 88 -18.68 -13.47 -7.42
N THR A 89 -18.07 -14.62 -7.14
CA THR A 89 -16.83 -15.05 -7.82
C THR A 89 -17.05 -15.37 -9.30
N GLU A 90 -18.18 -15.99 -9.65
CA GLU A 90 -18.54 -16.27 -11.05
C GLU A 90 -18.86 -14.99 -11.83
N TYR A 91 -19.59 -14.04 -11.21
CA TYR A 91 -19.88 -12.74 -11.82
C TYR A 91 -18.61 -11.94 -12.12
N ILE A 92 -17.68 -11.90 -11.16
CA ILE A 92 -16.39 -11.22 -11.30
C ILE A 92 -15.52 -11.88 -12.38
N CYS A 93 -15.41 -13.20 -12.40
CA CYS A 93 -14.65 -13.92 -13.43
C CYS A 93 -15.21 -13.69 -14.83
N HIS A 94 -16.54 -13.69 -14.99
CA HIS A 94 -17.18 -13.39 -16.27
C HIS A 94 -17.00 -11.93 -16.73
N HIS A 95 -16.90 -10.98 -15.80
CA HIS A 95 -16.66 -9.59 -16.15
C HIS A 95 -15.21 -9.33 -16.57
N ILE A 96 -14.25 -9.96 -15.89
CA ILE A 96 -12.81 -9.86 -16.24
C ILE A 96 -12.55 -10.47 -17.62
N GLN A 97 -13.23 -11.56 -18.00
CA GLN A 97 -13.10 -12.17 -19.33
C GLN A 97 -13.72 -11.37 -20.50
N LYS A 98 -14.52 -10.34 -20.22
CA LYS A 98 -15.16 -9.51 -21.26
C LYS A 98 -14.42 -8.20 -21.55
N GLU A 99 -13.38 -7.88 -20.78
CA GLU A 99 -12.57 -6.67 -20.95
C GLU A 99 -11.18 -6.94 -21.60
N ASP A 100 -10.92 -8.19 -22.04
CA ASP A 100 -9.82 -8.57 -22.96
C ASP A 100 -10.34 -8.70 -24.41
#